data_AF-A0A355V1D8-F1
#
_entry.id   AF-A0A355V1D8-F1
#
_cell.length_a   1.000
_cell.length_b   1.000
_cell.length_c   1.000
_cell.angle_alpha   90.00
_cell.angle_beta   90.00
_cell.angle_gamma   90.00
#
_symmetry.space_group_name_H-M   'P 1'
#
loop_
_entity.id
_entity.type
_entity.pdbx_description
1 polymer ?
#
loop_
_entity_poly.entity_id
_entity_poly.type
_entity_poly.pdbx_seq_one_letter_code
_entity_poly.pdbx_strand_id
1 'polypeptide(L)'
;RYGGASALFAEWSKNTAESCFTYSLIDADDVRRLYAEEDKKTLSELERESVSEDKAAVITDYNGGDKRLTVPERLGGYPVAGISERAFENAKFETAVLPRGIEYVADFAFLYCDGLKELCLSDDIVFFSENAMGYNPRVSTLRINAVLPPAYIRTENGQVANKLELLETCESEKPKLILFAGCSVWYGFDANYAYDLLGGRYEVFNTGVIGGVCALYQIALISSYLKSGDMFVHNPEPGAVHQLFVLNNFDGRVFTTLECNYDFVARLDLTEYDEVWKGFSKYLSGKLVYMSSDDFVPSDYSDGLDYMDARGNNISERRGGFDNEGLAYEILSTVQFENSLAKRRLYECYSALSGMGVGVFVGFGPVNSDGLDYSRGYELERAIRAAAGDKAAVYMTFDDCVMDKEYFYDTNYHPSTAGSKIYIERVVQRLKNQIK
;
A
#
# COMPACT_ATOMS: atom_id res chain seq x y z
N ARG A 1 11.91 -14.50 -0.01
CA ARG A 1 13.03 -15.26 -0.65
C ARG A 1 13.27 -14.67 -2.05
N TYR A 2 14.22 -13.75 -2.18
CA TYR A 2 14.43 -12.91 -3.37
C TYR A 2 15.25 -13.63 -4.45
N GLY A 3 14.58 -14.13 -5.49
CA GLY A 3 15.22 -14.66 -6.70
C GLY A 3 15.32 -13.66 -7.87
N GLY A 4 14.72 -12.46 -7.75
CA GLY A 4 14.59 -11.49 -8.85
C GLY A 4 15.58 -10.32 -8.84
N ALA A 5 16.05 -9.88 -7.67
CA ALA A 5 16.85 -8.66 -7.53
C ALA A 5 18.16 -8.69 -8.35
N SER A 6 18.83 -9.84 -8.41
CA SER A 6 20.13 -9.99 -9.10
C SER A 6 20.08 -9.79 -10.62
N ALA A 7 18.94 -10.02 -11.28
CA ALA A 7 18.82 -9.87 -12.74
C ALA A 7 18.47 -8.43 -13.15
N LEU A 8 17.68 -7.73 -12.32
CA LEU A 8 17.29 -6.34 -12.52
C LEU A 8 18.48 -5.38 -12.39
N PHE A 9 19.32 -5.54 -11.36
CA PHE A 9 20.54 -4.73 -11.19
C PHE A 9 21.51 -4.87 -12.38
N ALA A 10 21.65 -6.06 -12.96
CA ALA A 10 22.53 -6.29 -14.11
C ALA A 10 22.03 -5.59 -15.39
N GLU A 11 20.71 -5.59 -15.63
CA GLU A 11 20.08 -4.85 -16.74
C GLU A 11 20.14 -3.33 -16.53
N TRP A 12 19.99 -2.87 -15.29
CA TRP A 12 20.05 -1.45 -14.91
C TRP A 12 21.46 -0.84 -14.89
N SER A 13 22.51 -1.64 -14.99
CA SER A 13 23.91 -1.14 -15.05
C SER A 13 24.34 -0.63 -16.43
N LYS A 14 23.47 -0.72 -17.44
CA LYS A 14 23.73 -0.25 -18.81
C LYS A 14 23.50 1.27 -18.90
N ASN A 15 24.49 2.04 -18.46
CA ASN A 15 24.43 3.50 -18.43
C ASN A 15 24.18 4.10 -19.81
N THR A 16 23.33 5.14 -19.87
CA THR A 16 23.30 6.06 -21.01
C THR A 16 24.64 6.80 -21.09
N ALA A 17 25.12 7.07 -22.30
CA ALA A 17 26.40 7.74 -22.49
C ALA A 17 26.46 9.09 -21.74
N GLU A 18 27.56 9.35 -21.02
CA GLU A 18 27.72 10.60 -20.24
C GLU A 18 27.53 11.86 -21.10
N SER A 19 27.89 11.80 -22.40
CA SER A 19 27.70 12.89 -23.36
C SER A 19 26.25 13.30 -23.58
N CYS A 20 25.28 12.49 -23.14
CA CYS A 20 23.87 12.80 -23.23
C CYS A 20 23.38 13.74 -22.11
N PHE A 21 24.20 13.98 -21.09
CA PHE A 21 23.83 14.74 -19.90
C PHE A 21 24.58 16.07 -19.83
N THR A 22 23.85 17.14 -19.52
CA THR A 22 24.44 18.36 -18.97
C THR A 22 24.27 18.31 -17.46
N TYR A 23 25.30 18.74 -16.73
CA TYR A 23 25.27 18.75 -15.27
C TYR A 23 26.07 19.90 -14.70
N SER A 24 25.74 20.22 -13.46
CA SER A 24 26.40 21.21 -12.63
C SER A 24 27.12 20.55 -11.47
N LEU A 25 28.24 21.11 -11.04
CA LEU A 25 28.98 20.64 -9.87
C LEU A 25 28.76 21.58 -8.69
N ILE A 26 28.37 21.00 -7.56
CA ILE A 26 28.23 21.69 -6.27
C ILE A 26 28.99 20.90 -5.20
N ASP A 27 29.26 21.51 -4.04
CA ASP A 27 29.88 20.79 -2.92
C ASP A 27 28.94 19.66 -2.44
N ALA A 28 29.47 18.46 -2.18
CA ALA A 28 28.63 17.29 -1.89
C ALA A 28 27.74 17.50 -0.65
N ASP A 29 28.27 18.12 0.41
CA ASP A 29 27.52 18.45 1.63
C ASP A 29 26.41 19.51 1.43
N ASP A 30 26.44 20.22 0.30
CA ASP A 30 25.47 21.26 -0.05
C ASP A 30 24.26 20.73 -0.83
N VAL A 31 24.25 19.46 -1.29
CA VAL A 31 23.12 18.87 -2.04
C VAL A 31 21.81 19.03 -1.26
N ARG A 32 21.85 18.82 0.07
CA ARG A 32 20.70 18.98 0.95
C ARG A 32 20.04 20.35 0.89
N ARG A 33 20.82 21.38 0.58
CA ARG A 33 20.37 22.78 0.52
C ARG A 33 19.55 23.06 -0.74
N LEU A 34 19.44 22.11 -1.68
CA LEU A 34 18.50 22.20 -2.79
C LEU A 34 17.04 21.95 -2.36
N TYR A 35 16.82 21.29 -1.21
CA TYR A 35 15.49 20.90 -0.73
C TYR A 35 15.20 21.20 0.73
N ALA A 36 16.20 21.43 1.58
CA ALA A 36 16.00 21.73 3.00
C ALA A 36 15.41 23.14 3.18
N GLU A 37 14.17 23.24 3.63
CA GLU A 37 13.44 24.51 3.72
C GLU A 37 14.12 25.56 4.62
N GLU A 38 14.84 25.16 5.67
CA GLU A 38 15.53 26.11 6.56
C GLU A 38 16.76 26.82 5.97
N ASP A 39 17.40 26.25 4.94
CA ASP A 39 18.61 26.78 4.29
C ASP A 39 18.59 26.52 2.78
N LYS A 40 17.40 26.66 2.17
CA LYS A 40 17.20 26.36 0.75
C LYS A 40 17.94 27.36 -0.13
N LYS A 41 18.69 26.85 -1.10
CA LYS A 41 19.43 27.63 -2.10
C LYS A 41 19.14 27.12 -3.51
N THR A 42 19.26 28.02 -4.47
CA THR A 42 19.20 27.68 -5.89
C THR A 42 20.48 26.97 -6.32
N LEU A 43 20.40 26.12 -7.34
CA LEU A 43 21.57 25.45 -7.91
C LEU A 43 22.67 26.46 -8.32
N SER A 44 22.29 27.59 -8.94
CA SER A 44 23.22 28.64 -9.35
C SER A 44 23.84 29.43 -8.19
N GLU A 45 23.25 29.43 -6.99
CA GLU A 45 23.91 29.94 -5.79
C GLU A 45 24.98 28.97 -5.30
N LEU A 46 24.61 27.69 -5.20
CA LEU A 46 25.54 26.64 -4.74
C LEU A 46 26.73 26.48 -5.67
N GLU A 47 26.53 26.52 -7.00
CA GLU A 47 27.62 26.50 -7.99
C GLU A 47 28.65 27.62 -7.75
N ARG A 48 28.19 28.83 -7.37
CA ARG A 48 29.07 29.98 -7.13
C ARG A 48 29.78 29.90 -5.78
N GLU A 49 29.15 29.26 -4.80
CA GLU A 49 29.69 29.07 -3.46
C GLU A 49 30.59 27.84 -3.34
N SER A 50 30.54 26.96 -4.34
CA SER A 50 31.23 25.68 -4.37
C SER A 50 32.75 25.84 -4.33
N VAL A 51 33.39 25.44 -3.23
CA VAL A 51 34.84 25.61 -2.98
C VAL A 51 35.55 24.31 -2.62
N SER A 52 34.82 23.25 -2.27
CA SER A 52 35.38 21.93 -1.95
C SER A 52 35.95 21.22 -3.19
N GLU A 53 36.84 20.25 -3.00
CA GLU A 53 37.19 19.28 -4.07
C GLU A 53 36.20 18.11 -4.11
N ASP A 54 35.47 17.89 -3.01
CA ASP A 54 34.41 16.90 -2.92
C ASP A 54 33.12 17.48 -3.51
N LYS A 55 32.83 17.12 -4.76
CA LYS A 55 31.68 17.62 -5.51
C LYS A 55 30.67 16.51 -5.79
N ALA A 56 29.42 16.92 -5.90
CA ALA A 56 28.34 16.13 -6.48
C ALA A 56 27.89 16.74 -7.82
N ALA A 57 27.53 15.87 -8.76
CA ALA A 57 26.92 16.25 -10.02
C ALA A 57 25.39 16.33 -9.87
N VAL A 58 24.82 17.43 -10.34
CA VAL A 58 23.37 17.66 -10.46
C VAL A 58 23.04 17.75 -11.94
N ILE A 59 22.23 16.82 -12.46
CA ILE A 59 21.84 16.81 -13.87
C ILE A 59 20.90 18.00 -14.14
N THR A 60 21.22 18.77 -15.17
CA THR A 60 20.48 19.97 -15.56
C THR A 60 19.80 19.90 -16.91
N ASP A 61 20.24 18.98 -17.79
CA ASP A 61 19.62 18.75 -19.08
C ASP A 61 19.97 17.36 -19.62
N TYR A 62 19.16 16.87 -20.55
CA TYR A 62 19.34 15.59 -21.23
C TYR A 62 18.95 15.67 -22.71
N ASN A 63 19.88 15.26 -23.58
CA ASN A 63 19.71 15.32 -25.05
C ASN A 63 19.79 13.94 -25.73
N GLY A 64 19.76 12.85 -24.96
CA GLY A 64 19.83 11.49 -25.50
C GLY A 64 18.53 11.07 -26.22
N GLY A 65 18.67 10.18 -27.21
CA GLY A 65 17.56 9.71 -28.06
C GLY A 65 17.09 8.29 -27.78
N ASP A 66 17.68 7.61 -26.79
CA ASP A 66 17.37 6.21 -26.51
C ASP A 66 16.01 6.05 -25.82
N LYS A 67 15.35 4.92 -26.08
CA LYS A 67 14.08 4.55 -25.42
C LYS A 67 14.23 4.27 -23.93
N ARG A 68 15.45 4.01 -23.46
CA ARG A 68 15.76 3.77 -22.04
C ARG A 68 16.79 4.79 -21.62
N LEU A 69 16.43 5.59 -20.62
CA LEU A 69 17.34 6.43 -19.87
C LEU A 69 17.88 5.62 -18.70
N THR A 70 19.20 5.61 -18.53
CA THR A 70 19.86 5.08 -17.32
C THR A 70 20.89 6.10 -16.87
N VAL A 71 20.54 6.84 -15.81
CA VAL A 71 21.41 7.84 -15.21
C VAL A 71 22.63 7.12 -14.62
N PRO A 72 23.86 7.49 -14.99
CA PRO A 72 25.04 6.87 -14.42
C PRO A 72 25.22 7.27 -12.95
N GLU A 73 25.82 6.41 -12.13
CA GLU A 73 26.19 6.75 -10.73
C GLU A 73 27.20 7.90 -10.66
N ARG A 74 27.94 8.15 -11.75
CA ARG A 74 28.94 9.23 -11.84
C ARG A 74 28.89 9.96 -13.18
N LEU A 75 29.11 11.27 -13.14
CA LEU A 75 29.32 12.12 -14.32
C LEU A 75 30.64 12.89 -14.16
N GLY A 76 31.55 12.75 -15.11
CA GLY A 76 32.88 13.38 -15.02
C GLY A 76 33.69 12.95 -13.79
N GLY A 77 33.44 11.73 -13.29
CA GLY A 77 34.10 11.19 -12.09
C GLY A 77 33.42 11.55 -10.75
N TYR A 78 32.43 12.44 -10.73
CA TYR A 78 31.72 12.85 -9.50
C TYR A 78 30.42 12.07 -9.32
N PRO A 79 30.01 11.74 -8.07
CA PRO A 79 28.73 11.09 -7.81
C PRO A 79 27.57 11.94 -8.30
N VAL A 80 26.59 11.33 -8.97
CA VAL A 80 25.34 12.02 -9.32
C VAL A 80 24.42 11.98 -8.12
N ALA A 81 24.07 13.15 -7.58
CA ALA A 81 23.24 13.26 -6.37
C ALA A 81 21.92 14.02 -6.61
N GLY A 82 21.77 14.70 -7.74
CA GLY A 82 20.61 15.55 -7.99
C GLY A 82 20.12 15.54 -9.43
N ILE A 83 18.81 15.79 -9.59
CA ILE A 83 18.13 16.04 -10.85
C ILE A 83 17.41 17.37 -10.70
N SER A 84 17.83 18.38 -11.45
CA SER A 84 17.29 19.73 -11.34
C SER A 84 15.91 19.86 -11.95
N GLU A 85 15.30 21.04 -11.74
CA GLU A 85 14.04 21.38 -12.41
C GLU A 85 14.20 21.22 -13.92
N ARG A 86 13.23 20.54 -14.54
CA ARG A 86 13.15 20.32 -16.01
C ARG A 86 14.34 19.60 -16.65
N ALA A 87 15.18 18.92 -15.87
CA ALA A 87 16.37 18.24 -16.38
C ALA A 87 16.10 17.22 -17.51
N PHE A 88 14.91 16.61 -17.54
CA PHE A 88 14.48 15.70 -18.60
C PHE A 88 13.26 16.22 -19.38
N GLU A 89 13.01 17.53 -19.36
CA GLU A 89 11.81 18.11 -20.00
C GLU A 89 11.72 17.72 -21.49
N ASN A 90 10.55 17.26 -21.93
CA ASN A 90 10.26 16.81 -23.29
C ASN A 90 11.04 15.59 -23.79
N ALA A 91 11.87 14.94 -22.97
CA ALA A 91 12.61 13.75 -23.37
C ALA A 91 11.67 12.60 -23.78
N LYS A 92 12.11 11.77 -24.73
CA LYS A 92 11.26 10.78 -25.43
C LYS A 92 11.60 9.32 -25.13
N PHE A 93 12.01 9.02 -23.90
CA PHE A 93 12.22 7.66 -23.41
C PHE A 93 10.93 7.00 -22.88
N GLU A 94 10.91 5.68 -22.85
CA GLU A 94 9.83 4.85 -22.29
C GLU A 94 10.15 4.36 -20.86
N THR A 95 11.43 4.21 -20.53
CA THR A 95 11.90 3.80 -19.21
C THR A 95 12.96 4.76 -18.69
N ALA A 96 12.85 5.19 -17.43
CA ALA A 96 13.89 5.92 -16.72
C ALA A 96 14.42 5.09 -15.56
N VAL A 97 15.74 4.98 -15.45
CA VAL A 97 16.43 4.31 -14.35
C VAL A 97 17.30 5.34 -13.63
N LEU A 98 16.95 5.61 -12.38
CA LEU A 98 17.71 6.44 -11.45
C LEU A 98 18.53 5.52 -10.54
N PRO A 99 19.86 5.71 -10.44
CA PRO A 99 20.68 4.87 -9.60
C PRO A 99 20.46 5.19 -8.11
N ARG A 100 21.04 4.37 -7.23
CA ARG A 100 21.23 4.71 -5.82
C ARG A 100 22.08 5.98 -5.69
N GLY A 101 21.94 6.68 -4.56
CA GLY A 101 22.69 7.90 -4.26
C GLY A 101 22.11 9.18 -4.89
N ILE A 102 21.02 9.09 -5.65
CA ILE A 102 20.23 10.28 -6.03
C ILE A 102 19.51 10.76 -4.77
N GLU A 103 19.87 11.92 -4.24
CA GLU A 103 19.29 12.50 -3.03
C GLU A 103 18.14 13.45 -3.35
N TYR A 104 18.22 14.15 -4.49
CA TYR A 104 17.32 15.25 -4.84
C TYR A 104 16.71 15.09 -6.24
N VAL A 105 15.38 15.11 -6.32
CA VAL A 105 14.61 15.20 -7.57
C VAL A 105 13.66 16.39 -7.52
N ALA A 106 13.96 17.41 -8.31
CA ALA A 106 13.25 18.68 -8.30
C ALA A 106 11.85 18.62 -8.93
N ASP A 107 11.11 19.72 -8.75
CA ASP A 107 9.85 19.98 -9.46
C ASP A 107 10.04 19.83 -10.97
N PHE A 108 9.08 19.21 -11.64
CA PHE A 108 9.04 19.13 -13.10
C PHE A 108 10.26 18.48 -13.76
N ALA A 109 11.08 17.72 -13.02
CA ALA A 109 12.25 17.01 -13.53
C ALA A 109 11.94 16.19 -14.80
N PHE A 110 10.76 15.57 -14.88
CA PHE A 110 10.30 14.78 -16.02
C PHE A 110 9.16 15.43 -16.81
N LEU A 111 9.00 16.76 -16.78
CA LEU A 111 7.88 17.44 -17.42
C LEU A 111 7.74 17.10 -18.92
N TYR A 112 6.53 16.77 -19.37
CA TYR A 112 6.20 16.40 -20.76
C TYR A 112 7.01 15.21 -21.33
N CYS A 113 7.43 14.28 -20.47
CA CYS A 113 7.94 12.97 -20.84
C CYS A 113 6.79 12.00 -21.18
N ASP A 114 5.97 12.32 -22.18
CA ASP A 114 4.72 11.59 -22.53
C ASP A 114 4.93 10.09 -22.85
N GLY A 115 6.17 9.70 -23.18
CA GLY A 115 6.55 8.33 -23.47
C GLY A 115 6.86 7.48 -22.24
N LEU A 116 7.14 8.11 -21.09
CA LEU A 116 7.59 7.43 -19.88
C LEU A 116 6.48 6.56 -19.29
N LYS A 117 6.75 5.26 -19.22
CA LYS A 117 5.85 4.23 -18.68
C LYS A 117 6.40 3.57 -17.42
N GLU A 118 7.72 3.47 -17.32
CA GLU A 118 8.40 2.77 -16.23
C GLU A 118 9.47 3.64 -15.60
N LEU A 119 9.38 3.82 -14.28
CA LEU A 119 10.40 4.47 -13.46
C LEU A 119 11.03 3.43 -12.54
N CYS A 120 12.36 3.32 -12.58
CA CYS A 120 13.14 2.52 -11.65
C CYS A 120 13.98 3.47 -10.80
N LEU A 121 13.92 3.35 -9.49
CA LEU A 121 14.67 4.18 -8.54
C LEU A 121 14.98 3.41 -7.26
N SER A 122 15.67 4.05 -6.33
CA SER A 122 16.00 3.50 -5.01
C SER A 122 15.28 4.29 -3.92
N ASP A 123 15.10 3.67 -2.75
CA ASP A 123 14.42 4.29 -1.60
C ASP A 123 15.33 5.16 -0.71
N ASP A 124 16.56 5.42 -1.14
CA ASP A 124 17.51 6.33 -0.53
C ASP A 124 17.38 7.79 -1.04
N ILE A 125 16.40 8.08 -1.90
CA ILE A 125 16.04 9.45 -2.28
C ILE A 125 15.54 10.22 -1.06
N VAL A 126 16.20 11.34 -0.75
CA VAL A 126 15.87 12.16 0.41
C VAL A 126 14.73 13.13 0.11
N PHE A 127 14.75 13.74 -1.07
CA PHE A 127 13.70 14.63 -1.54
C PHE A 127 13.28 14.29 -2.96
N PHE A 128 12.00 13.93 -3.10
CA PHE A 128 11.32 13.78 -4.38
C PHE A 128 10.15 14.75 -4.41
N SER A 129 10.18 15.72 -5.31
CA SER A 129 9.07 16.66 -5.46
C SER A 129 7.77 15.93 -5.83
N GLU A 130 6.64 16.31 -5.21
CA GLU A 130 5.32 15.82 -5.61
C GLU A 130 4.97 16.19 -7.07
N ASN A 131 5.63 17.22 -7.62
CA ASN A 131 5.49 17.68 -9.00
C ASN A 131 6.60 17.19 -9.93
N ALA A 132 7.53 16.33 -9.47
CA ALA A 132 8.68 15.87 -10.27
C ALA A 132 8.24 15.26 -11.62
N MET A 133 7.09 14.60 -11.63
CA MET A 133 6.53 13.95 -12.81
C MET A 133 5.68 14.88 -13.69
N GLY A 134 5.46 16.13 -13.27
CA GLY A 134 4.70 17.13 -14.02
C GLY A 134 3.38 16.60 -14.59
N TYR A 135 3.09 16.95 -15.84
CA TYR A 135 1.92 16.46 -16.58
C TYR A 135 2.18 15.13 -17.30
N ASN A 136 2.84 14.15 -16.68
CA ASN A 136 3.05 12.82 -17.27
C ASN A 136 1.91 11.86 -16.88
N PRO A 137 0.95 11.56 -17.76
CA PRO A 137 -0.23 10.80 -17.35
C PRO A 137 -0.05 9.27 -17.48
N ARG A 138 1.17 8.75 -17.68
CA ARG A 138 1.36 7.38 -18.23
C ARG A 138 2.39 6.49 -17.57
N VAL A 139 2.97 6.89 -16.44
CA VAL A 139 3.82 5.95 -15.70
C VAL A 139 2.92 4.89 -15.08
N SER A 140 2.92 3.70 -15.65
CA SER A 140 2.16 2.55 -15.19
C SER A 140 2.94 1.73 -14.17
N THR A 141 4.27 1.78 -14.18
CA THR A 141 5.10 0.91 -13.36
C THR A 141 6.18 1.71 -12.63
N LEU A 142 6.23 1.55 -11.30
CA LEU A 142 7.32 2.03 -10.46
C LEU A 142 8.04 0.82 -9.85
N ARG A 143 9.35 0.75 -10.03
CA ARG A 143 10.22 -0.22 -9.37
C ARG A 143 11.09 0.52 -8.37
N ILE A 144 11.08 0.04 -7.13
CA ILE A 144 11.83 0.63 -6.03
C ILE A 144 12.84 -0.40 -5.54
N ASN A 145 14.10 -0.02 -5.52
CA ASN A 145 15.16 -0.79 -4.91
C ASN A 145 15.32 -0.40 -3.45
N ALA A 146 15.26 -1.39 -2.57
CA ALA A 146 15.61 -1.21 -1.18
C ALA A 146 17.12 -1.03 -1.04
N VAL A 147 17.55 0.19 -0.74
CA VAL A 147 18.90 0.54 -0.29
C VAL A 147 18.91 0.71 1.24
N LEU A 148 17.83 1.27 1.79
CA LEU A 148 17.65 1.43 3.22
C LEU A 148 17.08 0.15 3.87
N PRO A 149 17.39 -0.10 5.17
CA PRO A 149 16.77 -1.20 5.91
C PRO A 149 15.25 -1.04 5.99
N PRO A 150 14.50 -2.14 6.20
CA PRO A 150 13.06 -2.08 6.27
C PRO A 150 12.58 -1.26 7.47
N ALA A 151 11.70 -0.30 7.21
CA ALA A 151 11.17 0.56 8.26
C ALA A 151 9.96 -0.05 8.94
N TYR A 152 9.09 -0.76 8.20
CA TYR A 152 7.75 -1.08 8.68
C TYR A 152 7.47 -2.57 8.89
N ILE A 153 8.44 -3.46 8.60
CA ILE A 153 8.26 -4.92 8.57
C ILE A 153 7.72 -5.51 9.88
N ARG A 154 8.12 -4.94 11.03
CA ARG A 154 7.68 -5.37 12.37
C ARG A 154 6.53 -4.55 12.96
N THR A 155 5.89 -3.71 12.15
CA THR A 155 4.83 -2.79 12.58
C THR A 155 3.48 -3.18 11.97
N GLU A 156 2.41 -2.57 12.46
CA GLU A 156 1.07 -2.66 11.88
C GLU A 156 0.98 -2.14 10.43
N ASN A 157 1.95 -1.34 9.99
CA ASN A 157 1.99 -0.84 8.63
C ASN A 157 2.56 -1.86 7.63
N GLY A 158 3.52 -2.72 8.00
CA GLY A 158 4.12 -3.70 7.07
C GLY A 158 3.21 -4.87 6.68
N GLN A 159 2.00 -4.93 7.22
CA GLN A 159 1.12 -6.10 7.16
C GLN A 159 0.67 -6.45 5.74
N VAL A 160 0.47 -5.48 4.85
CA VAL A 160 -0.03 -5.75 3.50
C VAL A 160 0.98 -6.58 2.72
N ALA A 161 2.23 -6.13 2.60
CA ALA A 161 3.29 -6.91 1.97
C ALA A 161 3.45 -8.30 2.60
N ASN A 162 3.55 -8.36 3.93
CA ASN A 162 3.78 -9.62 4.63
C ASN A 162 2.64 -10.63 4.41
N LYS A 163 1.39 -10.17 4.37
CA LYS A 163 0.22 -11.02 4.11
C LYS A 163 0.09 -11.41 2.64
N LEU A 164 0.53 -10.56 1.70
CA LEU A 164 0.62 -10.92 0.29
C LEU A 164 1.68 -12.01 0.05
N GLU A 165 2.80 -11.99 0.78
CA GLU A 165 3.80 -13.06 0.70
C GLU A 165 3.25 -14.41 1.17
N LEU A 166 2.35 -14.46 2.16
CA LEU A 166 1.66 -15.70 2.55
C LEU A 166 0.82 -16.27 1.40
N LEU A 167 0.19 -15.41 0.60
CA LEU A 167 -0.58 -15.84 -0.58
C LEU A 167 0.33 -16.32 -1.70
N GLU A 168 1.43 -15.60 -1.96
CA GLU A 168 2.40 -15.92 -3.00
C GLU A 168 3.15 -17.23 -2.73
N THR A 169 3.45 -17.51 -1.46
CA THR A 169 4.18 -18.71 -1.02
C THR A 169 3.26 -19.90 -0.68
N CYS A 170 1.94 -19.75 -0.86
CA CYS A 170 1.00 -20.84 -0.65
C CYS A 170 1.13 -21.91 -1.75
N GLU A 171 1.73 -23.04 -1.41
CA GLU A 171 1.90 -24.20 -2.32
C GLU A 171 0.69 -25.16 -2.36
N SER A 172 -0.35 -24.88 -1.56
CA SER A 172 -1.53 -25.75 -1.47
C SER A 172 -2.42 -25.61 -2.72
N GLU A 173 -2.84 -26.75 -3.28
CA GLU A 173 -3.78 -26.77 -4.41
C GLU A 173 -5.25 -26.56 -4.01
N LYS A 174 -5.55 -26.57 -2.70
CA LYS A 174 -6.91 -26.34 -2.20
C LYS A 174 -7.39 -24.93 -2.58
N PRO A 175 -8.71 -24.74 -2.74
CA PRO A 175 -9.25 -23.40 -2.92
C PRO A 175 -8.91 -22.52 -1.72
N LYS A 176 -8.63 -21.24 -1.98
CA LYS A 176 -8.35 -20.24 -0.95
C LYS A 176 -9.65 -19.63 -0.42
N LEU A 177 -9.65 -19.26 0.86
CA LEU A 177 -10.64 -18.39 1.47
C LEU A 177 -9.92 -17.17 2.04
N ILE A 178 -10.12 -16.02 1.41
CA ILE A 178 -9.54 -14.76 1.83
C ILE A 178 -10.52 -14.03 2.74
N LEU A 179 -10.11 -13.80 3.97
CA LEU A 179 -10.80 -12.92 4.91
C LEU A 179 -10.19 -11.53 4.75
N PHE A 180 -10.97 -10.58 4.26
CA PHE A 180 -10.48 -9.28 3.82
C PHE A 180 -11.24 -8.13 4.47
N ALA A 181 -10.50 -7.17 5.03
CA ALA A 181 -10.88 -5.77 5.27
C ALA A 181 -9.74 -5.07 6.03
N GLY A 182 -10.08 -4.06 6.85
CA GLY A 182 -9.19 -3.41 7.81
C GLY A 182 -9.17 -4.10 9.18
N CYS A 183 -9.15 -3.29 10.24
CA CYS A 183 -8.90 -3.75 11.60
C CYS A 183 -9.90 -4.81 12.06
N SER A 184 -11.19 -4.65 11.75
CA SER A 184 -12.22 -5.68 11.96
C SER A 184 -11.79 -7.10 11.58
N VAL A 185 -11.15 -7.29 10.42
CA VAL A 185 -10.66 -8.59 10.01
C VAL A 185 -9.37 -8.94 10.72
N TRP A 186 -8.45 -7.99 10.86
CA TRP A 186 -7.18 -8.23 11.54
C TRP A 186 -7.36 -8.74 12.98
N TYR A 187 -8.29 -8.14 13.74
CA TYR A 187 -8.55 -8.49 15.13
C TYR A 187 -9.65 -9.53 15.31
N GLY A 188 -10.64 -9.57 14.41
CA GLY A 188 -11.86 -10.34 14.60
C GLY A 188 -11.90 -11.72 13.99
N PHE A 189 -10.99 -12.05 13.06
CA PHE A 189 -11.10 -13.26 12.28
C PHE A 189 -9.92 -14.18 12.53
N ASP A 190 -10.15 -15.30 13.22
CA ASP A 190 -9.14 -16.34 13.38
C ASP A 190 -9.19 -17.32 12.19
N ALA A 191 -8.24 -17.17 11.26
CA ALA A 191 -8.12 -18.01 10.07
C ALA A 191 -7.77 -19.48 10.38
N ASN A 192 -7.05 -19.78 11.46
CA ASN A 192 -6.80 -21.16 11.88
C ASN A 192 -8.10 -21.81 12.34
N TYR A 193 -8.88 -21.11 13.17
CA TYR A 193 -10.13 -21.67 13.65
C TYR A 193 -11.17 -21.80 12.53
N ALA A 194 -11.21 -20.84 11.60
CA ALA A 194 -12.03 -20.96 10.40
C ALA A 194 -11.62 -22.18 9.54
N TYR A 195 -10.32 -22.42 9.36
CA TYR A 195 -9.79 -23.59 8.66
C TYR A 195 -10.31 -24.90 9.29
N ASP A 196 -10.23 -25.01 10.62
CA ASP A 196 -10.71 -26.18 11.37
C ASP A 196 -12.23 -26.35 11.25
N LEU A 197 -13.00 -25.27 11.42
CA LEU A 197 -14.45 -25.30 11.29
C LEU A 197 -14.90 -25.69 9.88
N LEU A 198 -14.12 -25.37 8.84
CA LEU A 198 -14.36 -25.77 7.46
C LEU A 198 -13.83 -27.17 7.12
N GLY A 199 -13.27 -27.88 8.10
CA GLY A 199 -12.72 -29.22 7.92
C GLY A 199 -11.51 -29.25 6.98
N GLY A 200 -10.74 -28.16 6.94
CA GLY A 200 -9.55 -28.03 6.09
C GLY A 200 -9.82 -28.05 4.59
N ARG A 201 -11.07 -27.78 4.16
CA ARG A 201 -11.49 -27.75 2.74
C ARG A 201 -10.86 -26.61 1.96
N TYR A 202 -10.61 -25.48 2.62
CA TYR A 202 -10.00 -24.28 2.05
C TYR A 202 -8.70 -23.97 2.78
N GLU A 203 -7.71 -23.42 2.07
CA GLU A 203 -6.65 -22.67 2.77
C GLU A 203 -7.16 -21.27 3.11
N VAL A 204 -7.15 -20.94 4.40
CA VAL A 204 -7.75 -19.72 4.92
C VAL A 204 -6.68 -18.71 5.25
N PHE A 205 -6.85 -17.46 4.80
CA PHE A 205 -5.92 -16.37 5.06
C PHE A 205 -6.65 -15.16 5.64
N ASN A 206 -6.15 -14.66 6.77
CA ASN A 206 -6.49 -13.35 7.31
C ASN A 206 -5.62 -12.29 6.63
N THR A 207 -6.21 -11.56 5.68
CA THR A 207 -5.54 -10.44 5.01
C THR A 207 -5.91 -9.09 5.62
N GLY A 208 -6.44 -9.05 6.85
CA GLY A 208 -6.85 -7.82 7.53
C GLY A 208 -5.65 -6.94 7.91
N VAL A 209 -5.79 -5.62 7.78
CA VAL A 209 -4.72 -4.65 8.08
C VAL A 209 -5.28 -3.46 8.86
N ILE A 210 -4.50 -2.40 9.09
CA ILE A 210 -5.05 -1.19 9.72
C ILE A 210 -6.19 -0.59 8.88
N GLY A 211 -7.26 -0.09 9.51
CA GLY A 211 -8.47 0.37 8.83
C GLY A 211 -8.28 1.56 7.87
N GLY A 212 -7.19 2.31 8.04
CA GLY A 212 -6.84 3.45 7.20
C GLY A 212 -6.27 3.09 5.83
N VAL A 213 -6.05 1.81 5.51
CA VAL A 213 -5.47 1.42 4.22
C VAL A 213 -6.54 1.37 3.13
N CYS A 214 -6.24 1.91 1.95
CA CYS A 214 -7.12 1.87 0.77
C CYS A 214 -7.39 0.42 0.32
N ALA A 215 -8.66 0.03 0.16
CA ALA A 215 -9.00 -1.33 -0.27
C ALA A 215 -8.69 -1.64 -1.74
N LEU A 216 -8.71 -0.63 -2.63
CA LEU A 216 -8.59 -0.87 -4.08
C LEU A 216 -7.29 -1.56 -4.47
N TYR A 217 -6.14 -1.03 -4.05
CA TYR A 217 -4.85 -1.61 -4.43
C TYR A 217 -4.61 -2.95 -3.71
N GLN A 218 -5.13 -3.11 -2.49
CA GLN A 218 -5.07 -4.40 -1.77
C GLN A 218 -5.82 -5.47 -2.55
N ILE A 219 -7.05 -5.20 -3.00
CA ILE A 219 -7.84 -6.13 -3.81
C ILE A 219 -7.16 -6.40 -5.15
N ALA A 220 -6.61 -5.38 -5.81
CA ALA A 220 -5.87 -5.55 -7.05
C ALA A 220 -4.72 -6.56 -6.88
N LEU A 221 -3.92 -6.43 -5.82
CA LEU A 221 -2.82 -7.35 -5.52
C LEU A 221 -3.31 -8.74 -5.10
N ILE A 222 -4.27 -8.83 -4.17
CA ILE A 222 -4.82 -10.10 -3.69
C ILE A 222 -5.46 -10.89 -4.83
N SER A 223 -6.17 -10.22 -5.75
CA SER A 223 -6.89 -10.86 -6.85
C SER A 223 -5.97 -11.68 -7.77
N SER A 224 -4.70 -11.29 -7.90
CA SER A 224 -3.71 -12.01 -8.69
C SER A 224 -3.39 -13.42 -8.17
N TYR A 225 -3.76 -13.73 -6.92
CA TYR A 225 -3.56 -15.04 -6.29
C TYR A 225 -4.83 -15.88 -6.19
N LEU A 226 -5.95 -15.36 -6.72
CA LEU A 226 -7.25 -16.03 -6.69
C LEU A 226 -7.59 -16.66 -8.04
N LYS A 227 -8.30 -17.78 -7.97
CA LYS A 227 -8.79 -18.55 -9.11
C LYS A 227 -10.24 -19.00 -8.88
N SER A 228 -10.85 -19.55 -9.93
CA SER A 228 -12.20 -20.11 -9.83
C SER A 228 -12.29 -21.15 -8.72
N GLY A 229 -13.32 -21.05 -7.88
CA GLY A 229 -13.52 -21.90 -6.70
C GLY A 229 -12.97 -21.34 -5.40
N ASP A 230 -12.13 -20.30 -5.45
CA ASP A 230 -11.72 -19.55 -4.27
C ASP A 230 -12.88 -18.69 -3.73
N MET A 231 -12.72 -18.20 -2.50
CA MET A 231 -13.68 -17.33 -1.83
C MET A 231 -13.01 -16.05 -1.36
N PHE A 232 -13.72 -14.93 -1.53
CA PHE A 232 -13.33 -13.61 -1.03
C PHE A 232 -14.43 -13.09 -0.11
N VAL A 233 -14.09 -12.90 1.17
CA VAL A 233 -15.04 -12.53 2.22
C VAL A 233 -14.66 -11.15 2.75
N HIS A 234 -15.44 -10.13 2.37
CA HIS A 234 -15.21 -8.73 2.71
C HIS A 234 -16.06 -8.32 3.92
N ASN A 235 -15.40 -7.96 5.03
CA ASN A 235 -16.06 -7.60 6.29
C ASN A 235 -15.54 -6.27 6.84
N PRO A 236 -15.82 -5.13 6.18
CA PRO A 236 -15.36 -3.83 6.64
C PRO A 236 -16.08 -3.39 7.91
N GLU A 237 -15.45 -2.51 8.67
CA GLU A 237 -16.14 -1.79 9.73
C GLU A 237 -17.18 -0.85 9.11
N PRO A 238 -18.37 -0.69 9.73
CA PRO A 238 -19.40 0.21 9.21
C PRO A 238 -18.96 1.68 9.05
N GLY A 239 -17.89 2.11 9.73
CA GLY A 239 -17.31 3.46 9.61
C GLY A 239 -16.03 3.54 8.76
N ALA A 240 -15.49 2.43 8.26
CA ALA A 240 -14.18 2.42 7.61
C ALA A 240 -14.23 2.94 6.16
N VAL A 241 -14.17 4.26 6.00
CA VAL A 241 -14.22 4.95 4.68
C VAL A 241 -13.22 4.43 3.64
N HIS A 242 -12.04 3.93 4.05
CA HIS A 242 -11.05 3.38 3.12
C HIS A 242 -11.35 1.93 2.70
N GLN A 243 -12.01 1.17 3.57
CA GLN A 243 -12.41 -0.22 3.33
C GLN A 243 -13.79 -0.30 2.65
N LEU A 244 -14.61 0.73 2.81
CA LEU A 244 -15.88 0.93 2.10
C LEU A 244 -15.74 1.74 0.81
N PHE A 245 -14.53 1.83 0.25
CA PHE A 245 -14.25 2.46 -1.06
C PHE A 245 -14.64 3.95 -1.19
N VAL A 246 -14.82 4.67 -0.08
CA VAL A 246 -15.12 6.11 -0.11
C VAL A 246 -13.85 6.91 -0.37
N LEU A 247 -12.83 6.69 0.47
CA LEU A 247 -11.49 7.29 0.32
C LEU A 247 -10.53 6.26 -0.26
N ASN A 248 -10.01 6.50 -1.47
CA ASN A 248 -9.10 5.57 -2.14
C ASN A 248 -7.87 6.26 -2.73
N ASN A 249 -7.43 7.35 -2.12
CA ASN A 249 -6.25 8.06 -2.60
C ASN A 249 -5.03 7.14 -2.51
N PHE A 250 -4.16 7.19 -3.52
CA PHE A 250 -2.87 6.51 -3.50
C PHE A 250 -1.85 7.36 -2.72
N ASP A 251 -2.10 7.50 -1.42
CA ASP A 251 -1.23 8.27 -0.54
C ASP A 251 -0.01 7.47 -0.06
N GLY A 252 0.81 8.11 0.78
CA GLY A 252 2.06 7.53 1.27
C GLY A 252 1.89 6.18 1.97
N ARG A 253 0.71 5.88 2.53
CA ARG A 253 0.45 4.61 3.21
C ARG A 253 0.51 3.41 2.28
N VAL A 254 0.24 3.59 0.97
CA VAL A 254 0.39 2.50 0.00
C VAL A 254 1.84 2.04 -0.04
N PHE A 255 2.78 2.99 -0.12
CA PHE A 255 4.20 2.68 -0.10
C PHE A 255 4.66 2.16 1.26
N THR A 256 4.22 2.78 2.36
CA THR A 256 4.51 2.32 3.73
C THR A 256 4.13 0.85 3.91
N THR A 257 2.98 0.44 3.39
CA THR A 257 2.44 -0.91 3.61
C THR A 257 2.97 -1.96 2.64
N LEU A 258 3.55 -1.53 1.51
CA LEU A 258 4.22 -2.39 0.54
C LEU A 258 5.75 -2.40 0.66
N GLU A 259 6.31 -1.58 1.56
CA GLU A 259 7.75 -1.36 1.74
C GLU A 259 8.55 -2.64 1.96
N CYS A 260 7.98 -3.60 2.70
CA CYS A 260 8.65 -4.86 3.02
C CYS A 260 8.88 -5.71 1.78
N ASN A 261 8.17 -5.42 0.68
CA ASN A 261 8.42 -6.01 -0.62
C ASN A 261 7.90 -5.10 -1.76
N TYR A 262 8.78 -4.21 -2.23
CA TYR A 262 8.46 -3.27 -3.31
C TYR A 262 8.07 -3.92 -4.65
N ASP A 263 8.32 -5.22 -4.85
CA ASP A 263 7.84 -5.90 -6.06
C ASP A 263 6.31 -5.85 -6.15
N PHE A 264 5.60 -5.69 -5.03
CA PHE A 264 4.15 -5.47 -5.05
C PHE A 264 3.76 -4.09 -5.57
N VAL A 265 4.58 -3.05 -5.35
CA VAL A 265 4.36 -1.73 -5.98
C VAL A 265 4.46 -1.86 -7.50
N ALA A 266 5.44 -2.62 -7.99
CA ALA A 266 5.65 -2.84 -9.43
C ALA A 266 4.55 -3.68 -10.11
N ARG A 267 3.67 -4.33 -9.33
CA ARG A 267 2.52 -5.10 -9.85
C ARG A 267 1.25 -4.26 -9.99
N LEU A 268 1.23 -3.04 -9.43
CA LEU A 268 0.13 -2.11 -9.60
C LEU A 268 0.28 -1.36 -10.92
N ASP A 269 -0.84 -1.11 -11.61
CA ASP A 269 -0.88 -0.13 -12.69
C ASP A 269 -1.11 1.26 -12.10
N LEU A 270 -0.05 2.05 -12.01
CA LEU A 270 -0.10 3.38 -11.41
C LEU A 270 -0.96 4.38 -12.18
N THR A 271 -1.34 4.08 -13.44
CA THR A 271 -2.25 4.93 -14.21
C THR A 271 -3.70 4.86 -13.74
N GLU A 272 -4.04 3.85 -12.95
CA GLU A 272 -5.38 3.68 -12.34
C GLU A 272 -5.55 4.50 -11.04
N TYR A 273 -4.53 5.25 -10.62
CA TYR A 273 -4.48 5.91 -9.33
C TYR A 273 -4.10 7.39 -9.40
N ASP A 274 -4.78 8.20 -8.62
CA ASP A 274 -4.47 9.62 -8.41
C ASP A 274 -3.52 9.82 -7.22
N GLU A 275 -2.80 10.95 -7.21
CA GLU A 275 -1.90 11.40 -6.13
C GLU A 275 -0.66 10.50 -5.88
N VAL A 276 -0.35 9.55 -6.77
CA VAL A 276 0.76 8.58 -6.63
C VAL A 276 2.07 9.26 -6.23
N TRP A 277 2.48 10.32 -6.93
CA TRP A 277 3.77 10.98 -6.73
C TRP A 277 3.83 11.83 -5.46
N LYS A 278 2.69 12.41 -5.07
CA LYS A 278 2.53 13.06 -3.78
C LYS A 278 2.56 12.04 -2.64
N GLY A 279 1.93 10.89 -2.83
CA GLY A 279 2.01 9.76 -1.92
C GLY A 279 3.45 9.28 -1.75
N PHE A 280 4.17 9.11 -2.87
CA PHE A 280 5.57 8.66 -2.88
C PHE A 280 6.50 9.66 -2.18
N SER A 281 6.35 10.96 -2.48
CA SER A 281 7.06 12.04 -1.81
C SER A 281 6.87 12.00 -0.28
N LYS A 282 5.61 11.94 0.17
CA LYS A 282 5.28 11.84 1.60
C LYS A 282 5.83 10.58 2.25
N TYR A 283 5.82 9.47 1.52
CA TYR A 283 6.36 8.21 2.00
C TYR A 283 7.87 8.29 2.25
N LEU A 284 8.66 8.80 1.29
CA LEU A 284 10.11 8.92 1.45
C LEU A 284 10.47 9.78 2.67
N SER A 285 9.88 10.97 2.78
CA SER A 285 10.10 11.85 3.93
C SER A 285 9.63 11.19 5.24
N GLY A 286 8.47 10.54 5.24
CA GLY A 286 7.92 9.84 6.41
C GLY A 286 8.79 8.67 6.87
N LYS A 287 9.36 7.89 5.93
CA LYS A 287 10.28 6.79 6.23
C LYS A 287 11.55 7.31 6.91
N LEU A 288 12.18 8.35 6.36
CA LEU A 288 13.40 8.92 6.95
C LEU A 288 13.17 9.54 8.33
N VAL A 289 12.04 10.25 8.53
CA VAL A 289 11.65 10.79 9.84
C VAL A 289 11.42 9.67 10.84
N TYR A 290 10.69 8.62 10.44
CA TYR A 290 10.43 7.48 11.33
C TYR A 290 11.73 6.77 11.72
N MET A 291 12.61 6.50 10.75
CA MET A 291 13.91 5.85 11.01
C MET A 291 14.84 6.68 11.90
N SER A 292 14.62 7.99 11.98
CA SER A 292 15.38 8.91 12.84
C SER A 292 14.75 9.10 14.22
N SER A 293 13.60 8.48 14.51
CA SER A 293 12.92 8.62 15.79
C SER A 293 13.51 7.71 16.87
N ASP A 294 13.38 8.12 18.14
CA ASP A 294 13.86 7.34 19.29
C ASP A 294 13.14 5.99 19.43
N ASP A 295 11.93 5.86 18.86
CA ASP A 295 11.11 4.65 18.88
C ASP A 295 11.45 3.67 17.75
N PHE A 296 12.34 4.04 16.82
CA PHE A 296 12.70 3.17 15.71
C PHE A 296 13.57 2.00 16.18
N VAL A 297 13.12 0.79 15.85
CA VAL A 297 13.87 -0.45 16.08
C VAL A 297 14.35 -0.98 14.73
N PRO A 298 15.67 -0.93 14.44
CA PRO A 298 16.22 -1.48 13.22
C PRO A 298 15.82 -2.95 13.03
N SER A 299 15.40 -3.29 11.82
CA SER A 299 14.99 -4.65 11.42
C SER A 299 15.66 -5.03 10.09
N ASP A 300 15.63 -6.31 9.75
CA ASP A 300 16.09 -6.86 8.48
C ASP A 300 14.95 -7.57 7.74
N TYR A 301 15.02 -7.65 6.41
CA TYR A 301 14.02 -8.35 5.60
C TYR A 301 13.97 -9.86 5.89
N SER A 302 14.98 -10.42 6.56
CA SER A 302 15.02 -11.80 7.02
C SER A 302 14.49 -12.03 8.44
N ASP A 303 14.10 -10.96 9.15
CA ASP A 303 13.57 -11.09 10.51
C ASP A 303 12.25 -11.86 10.55
N GLY A 304 12.11 -12.70 11.57
CA GLY A 304 10.86 -13.40 11.85
C GLY A 304 9.76 -12.44 12.30
N LEU A 305 8.52 -12.71 11.89
CA LEU A 305 7.35 -11.94 12.28
C LEU A 305 6.71 -12.57 13.52
N ASP A 306 6.80 -11.88 14.65
CA ASP A 306 6.35 -12.34 15.97
C ASP A 306 4.98 -11.78 16.39
N TYR A 307 4.32 -11.03 15.50
CA TYR A 307 2.99 -10.47 15.71
C TYR A 307 1.89 -11.19 14.90
N MET A 308 2.27 -12.04 13.93
CA MET A 308 1.31 -12.81 13.15
C MET A 308 1.73 -14.25 12.91
N ASP A 309 0.75 -15.13 12.70
CA ASP A 309 0.98 -16.53 12.36
C ASP A 309 1.02 -16.79 10.84
N ALA A 310 1.19 -18.05 10.46
CA ALA A 310 1.26 -18.50 9.07
C ALA A 310 -0.03 -18.32 8.25
N ARG A 311 -1.15 -17.90 8.87
CA ARG A 311 -2.39 -17.53 8.17
C ARG A 311 -2.70 -16.05 8.31
N GLY A 312 -1.78 -15.24 8.85
CA GLY A 312 -1.90 -13.79 8.98
C GLY A 312 -2.73 -13.34 10.17
N ASN A 313 -3.03 -14.21 11.14
CA ASN A 313 -3.77 -13.81 12.34
C ASN A 313 -2.92 -12.95 13.27
N ASN A 314 -3.52 -12.00 13.97
CA ASN A 314 -2.89 -11.34 15.11
C ASN A 314 -2.79 -12.32 16.31
N ILE A 315 -1.57 -12.62 16.76
CA ILE A 315 -1.32 -13.60 17.83
C ILE A 315 -1.31 -13.02 19.24
N SER A 316 -1.44 -11.71 19.39
CA SER A 316 -1.46 -11.05 20.69
C SER A 316 -2.74 -11.35 21.47
N GLU A 317 -2.61 -11.74 22.73
CA GLU A 317 -3.74 -11.91 23.67
C GLU A 317 -4.44 -10.56 23.88
N ARG A 318 -5.76 -10.50 23.63
CA ARG A 318 -6.58 -9.30 23.76
C ARG A 318 -7.66 -9.52 24.79
N ARG A 319 -7.54 -8.85 25.94
CA ARG A 319 -8.49 -8.99 27.06
C ARG A 319 -9.79 -8.24 26.78
N GLY A 320 -10.92 -8.92 26.89
CA GLY A 320 -12.23 -8.29 26.72
C GLY A 320 -12.63 -7.34 27.85
N GLY A 321 -13.67 -6.55 27.60
CA GLY A 321 -14.26 -5.63 28.58
C GLY A 321 -14.11 -4.14 28.23
N PHE A 322 -13.87 -3.81 26.97
CA PHE A 322 -13.93 -2.43 26.49
C PHE A 322 -15.34 -1.86 26.73
N ASP A 323 -15.40 -0.71 27.40
CA ASP A 323 -16.64 0.03 27.64
C ASP A 323 -16.50 1.38 26.95
N ASN A 324 -17.41 1.68 26.02
CA ASN A 324 -17.43 2.95 25.31
C ASN A 324 -18.24 4.02 26.08
N GLU A 325 -18.66 3.68 27.31
CA GLU A 325 -19.41 4.55 28.21
C GLU A 325 -20.69 5.12 27.57
N GLY A 326 -21.29 4.39 26.62
CA GLY A 326 -22.47 4.82 25.88
C GLY A 326 -22.23 5.92 24.84
N LEU A 327 -20.98 6.30 24.56
CA LEU A 327 -20.67 7.29 23.53
C LEU A 327 -21.05 6.79 22.14
N ALA A 328 -21.81 7.57 21.38
CA ALA A 328 -22.14 7.19 20.02
C ALA A 328 -20.88 7.09 19.14
N TYR A 329 -20.81 6.09 18.28
CA TYR A 329 -19.72 5.95 17.30
C TYR A 329 -20.22 6.06 15.86
N GLU A 330 -19.28 6.30 14.96
CA GLU A 330 -19.57 6.68 13.59
C GLU A 330 -19.82 5.46 12.69
N ILE A 331 -21.06 5.35 12.21
CA ILE A 331 -21.41 4.53 11.05
C ILE A 331 -21.43 5.44 9.83
N LEU A 332 -20.84 4.97 8.72
CA LEU A 332 -20.82 5.67 7.45
C LEU A 332 -22.25 6.00 7.02
N SER A 333 -22.50 7.27 6.71
CA SER A 333 -23.80 7.67 6.16
C SER A 333 -23.99 7.13 4.74
N THR A 334 -25.20 6.70 4.42
CA THR A 334 -25.58 6.30 3.05
C THR A 334 -25.36 7.43 2.05
N VAL A 335 -25.63 8.67 2.44
CA VAL A 335 -25.36 9.86 1.62
C VAL A 335 -23.90 9.94 1.22
N GLN A 336 -22.97 9.73 2.15
CA GLN A 336 -21.54 9.75 1.85
C GLN A 336 -21.13 8.58 0.94
N PHE A 337 -21.66 7.39 1.20
CA PHE A 337 -21.40 6.22 0.37
C PHE A 337 -21.92 6.41 -1.07
N GLU A 338 -23.15 6.92 -1.23
CA GLU A 338 -23.83 7.10 -2.51
C GLU A 338 -23.31 8.28 -3.32
N ASN A 339 -22.92 9.39 -2.68
CA ASN A 339 -22.39 10.56 -3.37
C ASN A 339 -20.92 10.40 -3.77
N SER A 340 -20.25 9.37 -3.27
CA SER A 340 -18.88 9.03 -3.66
C SER A 340 -18.86 8.03 -4.83
N LEU A 341 -17.66 7.74 -5.36
CA LEU A 341 -17.48 6.64 -6.31
C LEU A 341 -17.49 5.25 -5.65
N ALA A 342 -17.74 5.15 -4.35
CA ALA A 342 -17.67 3.90 -3.58
C ALA A 342 -18.56 2.80 -4.15
N LYS A 343 -19.84 3.11 -4.44
CA LYS A 343 -20.78 2.14 -5.00
C LYS A 343 -20.26 1.52 -6.30
N ARG A 344 -19.74 2.36 -7.20
CA ARG A 344 -19.20 1.94 -8.49
C ARG A 344 -17.96 1.07 -8.30
N ARG A 345 -17.01 1.52 -7.48
CA ARG A 345 -15.76 0.82 -7.18
C ARG A 345 -15.99 -0.55 -6.52
N LEU A 346 -16.92 -0.61 -5.56
CA LEU A 346 -17.33 -1.85 -4.92
C LEU A 346 -17.89 -2.84 -5.95
N TYR A 347 -18.81 -2.38 -6.80
CA TYR A 347 -19.38 -3.21 -7.86
C TYR A 347 -18.31 -3.70 -8.85
N GLU A 348 -17.41 -2.82 -9.29
CA GLU A 348 -16.33 -3.15 -10.23
C GLU A 348 -15.37 -4.20 -9.63
N CYS A 349 -14.95 -4.03 -8.37
CA CYS A 349 -14.11 -5.00 -7.67
C CYS A 349 -14.79 -6.37 -7.54
N TYR A 350 -16.05 -6.39 -7.09
CA TYR A 350 -16.80 -7.64 -6.93
C TYR A 350 -17.12 -8.29 -8.27
N SER A 351 -17.39 -7.50 -9.31
CA SER A 351 -17.60 -8.01 -10.66
C SER A 351 -16.33 -8.62 -11.25
N ALA A 352 -15.15 -8.03 -10.99
CA ALA A 352 -13.88 -8.60 -11.43
C ALA A 352 -13.63 -9.96 -10.76
N LEU A 353 -13.74 -10.03 -9.43
CA LEU A 353 -13.54 -11.27 -8.67
C LEU A 353 -14.56 -12.36 -9.07
N SER A 354 -15.86 -12.04 -9.08
CA SER A 354 -16.90 -13.00 -9.47
C SER A 354 -16.78 -13.45 -10.93
N GLY A 355 -16.31 -12.57 -11.83
CA GLY A 355 -16.01 -12.90 -13.21
C GLY A 355 -14.91 -13.95 -13.38
N MET A 356 -13.98 -14.05 -12.42
CA MET A 356 -12.96 -15.10 -12.34
C MET A 356 -13.50 -16.42 -11.77
N GLY A 357 -14.77 -16.46 -11.36
CA GLY A 357 -15.39 -17.59 -10.66
C GLY A 357 -15.04 -17.67 -9.17
N VAL A 358 -14.59 -16.56 -8.57
CA VAL A 358 -14.40 -16.45 -7.11
C VAL A 358 -15.75 -16.20 -6.45
N GLY A 359 -16.05 -16.93 -5.38
CA GLY A 359 -17.23 -16.67 -4.55
C GLY A 359 -17.04 -15.42 -3.71
N VAL A 360 -17.78 -14.35 -4.01
CA VAL A 360 -17.67 -13.07 -3.29
C VAL A 360 -18.77 -12.95 -2.25
N PHE A 361 -18.37 -12.67 -1.01
CA PHE A 361 -19.25 -12.54 0.14
C PHE A 361 -18.96 -11.22 0.83
N VAL A 362 -20.01 -10.49 1.20
CA VAL A 362 -19.89 -9.22 1.93
C VAL A 362 -20.73 -9.26 3.20
N GLY A 363 -20.15 -8.77 4.28
CA GLY A 363 -20.83 -8.53 5.56
C GLY A 363 -20.25 -7.26 6.19
N PHE A 364 -20.29 -7.18 7.51
CA PHE A 364 -19.51 -6.20 8.26
C PHE A 364 -18.54 -6.91 9.19
N GLY A 365 -17.59 -6.18 9.76
CA GLY A 365 -16.81 -6.64 10.90
C GLY A 365 -17.67 -6.78 12.17
N PRO A 366 -17.11 -7.34 13.27
CA PRO A 366 -17.77 -7.32 14.57
C PRO A 366 -17.89 -5.89 15.08
N VAL A 367 -19.06 -5.57 15.65
CA VAL A 367 -19.43 -4.22 16.04
C VAL A 367 -20.00 -4.21 17.45
N ASN A 368 -19.51 -3.31 18.29
CA ASN A 368 -19.96 -3.17 19.68
C ASN A 368 -21.40 -2.65 19.74
N SER A 369 -22.24 -3.31 20.55
CA SER A 369 -23.64 -2.89 20.75
C SER A 369 -23.78 -1.54 21.48
N ASP A 370 -22.75 -1.11 22.23
CA ASP A 370 -22.77 0.12 23.01
C ASP A 370 -22.55 1.39 22.15
N GLY A 371 -23.46 2.36 22.23
CA GLY A 371 -23.40 3.58 21.41
C GLY A 371 -23.79 3.40 19.94
N LEU A 372 -24.42 2.28 19.58
CA LEU A 372 -24.75 1.92 18.21
C LEU A 372 -26.07 2.55 17.72
N ASP A 373 -26.05 3.18 16.54
CA ASP A 373 -27.25 3.55 15.78
C ASP A 373 -27.63 2.44 14.79
N TYR A 374 -28.49 1.53 15.23
CA TYR A 374 -28.98 0.42 14.41
C TYR A 374 -29.64 0.89 13.12
N SER A 375 -30.33 2.04 13.14
CA SER A 375 -31.03 2.55 11.95
C SER A 375 -30.06 2.85 10.82
N ARG A 376 -28.93 3.49 11.14
CA ARG A 376 -27.82 3.74 10.20
C ARG A 376 -27.18 2.45 9.72
N GLY A 377 -27.00 1.47 10.60
CA GLY A 377 -26.48 0.14 10.24
C GLY A 377 -27.33 -0.54 9.16
N TYR A 378 -28.65 -0.58 9.35
CA TYR A 378 -29.58 -1.15 8.37
C TYR A 378 -29.60 -0.37 7.05
N GLU A 379 -29.50 0.95 7.12
CA GLU A 379 -29.42 1.80 5.92
C GLU A 379 -28.16 1.51 5.10
N LEU A 380 -27.00 1.42 5.77
CA LEU A 380 -25.73 1.08 5.13
C LEU A 380 -25.76 -0.34 4.55
N GLU A 381 -26.31 -1.33 5.27
CA GLU A 381 -26.49 -2.68 4.74
C GLU A 381 -27.31 -2.69 3.44
N ARG A 382 -28.44 -1.96 3.40
CA ARG A 382 -29.26 -1.85 2.19
C ARG A 382 -28.48 -1.21 1.04
N ALA A 383 -27.71 -0.16 1.32
CA ALA A 383 -26.89 0.52 0.30
C ALA A 383 -25.81 -0.41 -0.27
N ILE A 384 -25.09 -1.15 0.59
CA ILE A 384 -24.08 -2.13 0.16
C ILE A 384 -24.71 -3.28 -0.61
N ARG A 385 -25.86 -3.80 -0.17
CA ARG A 385 -26.61 -4.84 -0.89
C ARG A 385 -27.00 -4.39 -2.29
N ALA A 386 -27.51 -3.16 -2.41
CA ALA A 386 -27.86 -2.57 -3.70
C ALA A 386 -26.63 -2.29 -4.58
N ALA A 387 -25.48 -1.97 -3.99
CA ALA A 387 -24.21 -1.76 -4.68
C ALA A 387 -23.61 -3.08 -5.19
N ALA A 388 -23.61 -4.13 -4.36
CA ALA A 388 -23.07 -5.44 -4.68
C ALA A 388 -23.87 -6.14 -5.80
N GLY A 389 -25.19 -5.94 -5.83
CA GLY A 389 -26.07 -6.52 -6.85
C GLY A 389 -26.00 -8.05 -6.86
N ASP A 390 -25.79 -8.63 -8.04
CA ASP A 390 -25.62 -10.08 -8.24
C ASP A 390 -24.15 -10.54 -8.10
N LYS A 391 -23.21 -9.62 -7.85
CA LYS A 391 -21.77 -9.90 -7.86
C LYS A 391 -21.22 -10.40 -6.54
N ALA A 392 -21.92 -10.15 -5.44
CA ALA A 392 -21.57 -10.69 -4.14
C ALA A 392 -22.81 -11.04 -3.32
N ALA A 393 -22.73 -12.10 -2.53
CA ALA A 393 -23.76 -12.45 -1.57
C ALA A 393 -23.54 -11.68 -0.27
N VAL A 394 -24.56 -10.91 0.16
CA VAL A 394 -24.57 -10.37 1.52
C VAL A 394 -24.96 -11.48 2.47
N TYR A 395 -23.97 -12.11 3.10
CA TYR A 395 -24.12 -13.38 3.83
C TYR A 395 -24.37 -13.19 5.33
N MET A 396 -24.05 -12.02 5.86
CA MET A 396 -24.34 -11.58 7.22
C MET A 396 -25.16 -10.30 7.19
N THR A 397 -26.21 -10.23 8.01
CA THR A 397 -26.93 -8.97 8.24
C THR A 397 -26.16 -8.09 9.22
N PHE A 398 -26.59 -6.84 9.36
CA PHE A 398 -26.05 -5.95 10.37
C PHE A 398 -26.20 -6.53 11.79
N ASP A 399 -27.35 -7.13 12.09
CA ASP A 399 -27.59 -7.78 13.40
C ASP A 399 -26.64 -8.94 13.69
N ASP A 400 -26.27 -9.72 12.67
CA ASP A 400 -25.30 -10.81 12.83
C ASP A 400 -23.92 -10.31 13.30
N CYS A 401 -23.63 -9.03 13.02
CA CYS A 401 -22.36 -8.37 13.28
C CYS A 401 -22.26 -7.77 14.69
N VAL A 402 -23.40 -7.57 15.38
CA VAL A 402 -23.44 -6.93 16.69
C VAL A 402 -23.06 -7.91 17.80
N MET A 403 -22.20 -7.45 18.72
CA MET A 403 -21.72 -8.21 19.87
C MET A 403 -21.72 -7.36 21.13
N ASP A 404 -21.85 -8.01 22.28
CA ASP A 404 -21.80 -7.33 23.57
C ASP A 404 -20.40 -6.76 23.86
N LYS A 405 -20.36 -5.63 24.57
CA LYS A 405 -19.14 -4.88 24.87
C LYS A 405 -18.03 -5.70 25.56
N GLU A 406 -18.40 -6.74 26.32
CA GLU A 406 -17.43 -7.65 26.95
C GLU A 406 -16.51 -8.38 25.96
N TYR A 407 -16.94 -8.46 24.69
CA TYR A 407 -16.18 -9.09 23.61
C TYR A 407 -15.25 -8.13 22.87
N PHE A 408 -15.09 -6.89 23.32
CA PHE A 408 -14.19 -5.90 22.72
C PHE A 408 -13.02 -5.56 23.64
N TYR A 409 -11.88 -5.20 23.05
CA TYR A 409 -10.60 -4.98 23.76
C TYR A 409 -10.29 -3.49 23.99
N ASP A 410 -10.28 -2.67 22.94
CA ASP A 410 -9.85 -1.26 23.01
C ASP A 410 -10.66 -0.29 22.14
N THR A 411 -11.49 -0.79 21.22
CA THR A 411 -12.36 0.02 20.36
C THR A 411 -13.69 -0.69 20.11
N ASN A 412 -14.64 0.00 19.48
CA ASN A 412 -15.93 -0.57 19.07
C ASN A 412 -15.86 -1.58 17.91
N TYR A 413 -14.66 -1.82 17.38
CA TYR A 413 -14.43 -2.67 16.20
C TYR A 413 -13.40 -3.77 16.45
N HIS A 414 -12.63 -3.67 17.54
CA HIS A 414 -11.55 -4.59 17.87
C HIS A 414 -12.01 -5.61 18.91
N PRO A 415 -12.39 -6.83 18.48
CA PRO A 415 -12.79 -7.85 19.41
C PRO A 415 -11.61 -8.38 20.22
N SER A 416 -11.91 -8.78 21.44
CA SER A 416 -11.05 -9.58 22.30
C SER A 416 -10.78 -10.95 21.67
N THR A 417 -9.81 -11.70 22.22
CA THR A 417 -9.53 -13.07 21.75
C THR A 417 -10.79 -13.96 21.86
N ALA A 418 -11.58 -13.80 22.92
CA ALA A 418 -12.85 -14.51 23.08
C ALA A 418 -13.91 -14.03 22.07
N GLY A 419 -14.00 -12.72 21.83
CA GLY A 419 -14.91 -12.13 20.84
C GLY A 419 -14.63 -12.62 19.42
N SER A 420 -13.34 -12.62 19.02
CA SER A 420 -12.91 -13.10 17.71
C SER A 420 -13.33 -14.56 17.47
N LYS A 421 -13.19 -15.42 18.49
CA LYS A 421 -13.60 -16.83 18.42
C LYS A 421 -15.10 -16.99 18.17
N ILE A 422 -15.93 -16.25 18.91
CA ILE A 422 -17.40 -16.28 18.73
C ILE A 422 -17.77 -15.76 17.35
N TYR A 423 -17.11 -14.68 16.91
CA TYR A 423 -17.43 -14.04 15.66
C TYR A 423 -17.13 -14.93 14.46
N ILE A 424 -15.95 -15.56 14.44
CA ILE A 424 -15.57 -16.43 13.32
C ILE A 424 -16.47 -17.68 13.22
N GLU A 425 -16.98 -18.20 14.34
CA GLU A 425 -17.98 -19.28 14.33
C GLU A 425 -19.26 -18.84 13.61
N ARG A 426 -19.77 -17.64 13.89
CA ARG A 426 -20.94 -17.08 13.20
C ARG A 426 -20.67 -16.92 11.69
N VAL A 427 -19.51 -16.35 11.35
CA VAL A 427 -19.07 -16.18 9.95
C VAL A 427 -19.08 -17.52 9.21
N VAL A 428 -18.41 -18.54 9.75
CA VAL A 428 -18.30 -19.85 9.09
C VAL A 428 -19.66 -20.55 9.01
N GLN A 429 -20.51 -20.47 10.03
CA GLN A 429 -21.86 -21.01 9.98
C GLN A 429 -22.69 -20.37 8.85
N ARG A 430 -22.61 -19.05 8.70
CA ARG A 430 -23.32 -18.33 7.63
C ARG A 430 -22.76 -18.66 6.26
N LEU A 431 -21.43 -18.73 6.11
CA LEU A 431 -20.78 -19.11 4.85
C LEU A 431 -21.16 -20.53 4.42
N LYS A 432 -21.19 -21.51 5.33
CA LYS A 432 -21.59 -22.90 5.03
C LYS A 432 -23.01 -23.00 4.46
N ASN A 433 -23.90 -22.08 4.82
CA ASN A 433 -25.26 -22.05 4.25
C ASN A 433 -25.29 -21.51 2.81
N GLN A 434 -24.21 -20.87 2.36
CA GLN A 434 -24.07 -20.31 1.01
C GLN A 434 -23.24 -21.20 0.09
N ILE A 435 -22.29 -21.96 0.65
CA ILE A 435 -21.45 -22.91 -0.09
C ILE A 435 -22.26 -24.19 -0.31
N LYS A 436 -22.64 -24.48 -1.56
CA LYS A 436 -23.34 -25.72 -1.95
C LYS A 436 -22.38 -26.88 -2.13
#